data_AF-A0A0R2PXP4-F1
#
_entry.id   AF-A0A0R2PXP4-F1
#
_cell.length_a   1.000
_cell.length_b   1.000
_cell.length_c   1.000
_cell.angle_alpha   90.00
_cell.angle_beta   90.00
_cell.angle_gamma   90.00
#
_symmetry.space_group_name_H-M   'P 1'
#
loop_
_entity.id
_entity.type
_entity.pdbx_description
1 polymer ?
#
loop_
_entity_poly.entity_id
_entity_poly.type
_entity_poly.pdbx_seq_one_letter_code
_entity_poly.pdbx_strand_id
1 'polypeptide(L)' 'MTVAVSDESEHGELTRAEPPSATIVCVDCGGVAHLLTPARDDGAWYVGDISTYRCSDCRDRWDLVME' A
#
# COMPACT_ATOMS: atom_id res chain seq x y z
N MET A 1 -1.78 24.47 38.42
CA MET A 1 -1.77 24.61 36.95
C MET A 1 -0.60 23.82 36.40
N THR A 2 -0.85 22.57 36.01
CA THR A 2 -0.16 21.81 34.95
C THR A 2 -0.73 20.39 34.99
N VAL A 3 -1.63 20.08 34.05
CA VAL A 3 -1.95 18.70 33.71
C VAL A 3 -0.80 18.19 32.87
N ALA A 4 -0.16 17.11 33.32
CA ALA A 4 0.79 16.37 32.51
C ALA A 4 0.01 15.77 31.35
N VAL A 5 0.22 16.30 30.14
CA VAL A 5 -0.11 15.60 28.90
C VAL A 5 0.87 14.44 28.80
N SER A 6 0.41 13.26 29.21
CA SER A 6 1.10 12.01 28.95
C SER A 6 1.13 11.81 27.44
N ASP A 7 2.35 11.80 26.92
CA ASP A 7 2.76 11.50 25.56
C ASP A 7 1.80 10.54 24.84
N GLU A 8 1.14 11.04 23.80
CA GLU A 8 0.33 10.24 22.87
C GLU A 8 1.26 9.35 22.05
N SER A 9 1.64 8.22 22.65
CA SER A 9 2.31 7.15 21.93
C SER A 9 1.28 6.41 21.07
N GLU A 10 0.81 7.02 19.98
CA GLU A 10 0.16 6.33 18.87
C GLU A 10 1.23 5.60 18.03
N HIS A 11 2.01 4.72 18.66
CA HIS A 11 2.78 3.72 17.94
C HIS A 11 1.81 2.61 17.54
N GLY A 12 0.98 2.90 16.54
CA GLY A 12 -0.01 1.96 16.02
C GLY A 12 0.66 0.66 15.60
N GLU A 13 0.22 -0.45 16.20
CA GLU A 13 0.62 -1.80 15.81
C GLU A 13 0.34 -1.97 14.30
N LEU A 14 1.40 -2.15 13.51
CA LEU A 14 1.27 -2.34 12.07
C LEU A 14 0.68 -3.74 11.82
N THR A 15 -0.58 -3.76 11.39
CA THR A 15 -1.26 -5.02 11.07
C THR A 15 -0.75 -5.57 9.75
N ARG A 16 -0.32 -6.85 9.72
CA ARG A 16 0.23 -7.48 8.51
C ARG A 16 -0.87 -7.73 7.47
N ALA A 17 -0.62 -7.37 6.23
CA ALA A 17 -1.49 -7.64 5.08
C ALA A 17 -0.95 -8.80 4.23
N GLU A 18 -1.82 -9.40 3.42
CA GLU A 18 -1.38 -10.33 2.37
C GLU A 18 -0.60 -9.55 1.31
N PRO A 19 0.54 -10.07 0.81
CA PRO A 19 1.27 -9.41 -0.27
C PRO A 19 0.37 -9.25 -1.52
N PRO A 20 0.39 -8.08 -2.16
CA PRO A 20 -0.40 -7.85 -3.35
C PRO A 20 0.13 -8.68 -4.52
N SER A 21 -0.74 -8.99 -5.48
CA SER A 21 -0.34 -9.72 -6.69
C SER A 21 0.65 -8.89 -7.52
N ALA A 22 1.60 -9.54 -8.19
CA ALA A 22 2.55 -8.84 -9.05
C ALA A 22 1.89 -8.11 -10.24
N THR A 23 0.67 -8.53 -10.60
CA THR A 23 -0.13 -7.93 -11.66
C THR A 23 -1.61 -7.82 -11.31
N ILE A 24 -2.28 -6.85 -11.90
CA ILE A 24 -3.74 -6.67 -11.88
C ILE A 24 -4.26 -6.37 -13.28
N VAL A 25 -5.59 -6.44 -13.45
CA VAL A 25 -6.27 -5.94 -14.65
C VAL A 25 -6.44 -4.43 -14.52
N CYS A 26 -6.00 -3.68 -15.52
CA CYS A 26 -6.19 -2.23 -15.60
C CYS A 26 -7.68 -1.91 -15.73
N VAL A 27 -8.23 -1.08 -14.83
CA VAL A 27 -9.66 -0.75 -14.85
C VAL A 27 -10.05 0.14 -16.05
N ASP A 28 -9.13 0.97 -16.56
CA ASP A 28 -9.43 1.87 -17.68
C ASP A 28 -9.40 1.17 -19.05
N CYS A 29 -8.47 0.24 -19.27
CA CYS A 29 -8.27 -0.38 -20.60
C CYS A 29 -8.38 -1.90 -20.64
N GLY A 30 -8.52 -2.58 -19.50
CA GLY A 30 -8.56 -4.04 -19.40
C GLY A 30 -7.20 -4.73 -19.63
N GLY A 31 -6.13 -3.98 -19.89
CA GLY A 31 -4.77 -4.48 -20.08
C GLY A 31 -4.11 -4.94 -18.78
N VAL A 32 -2.85 -5.38 -18.85
CA VAL A 32 -2.10 -5.82 -17.67
C VAL A 32 -1.42 -4.62 -17.01
N ALA A 33 -1.59 -4.48 -15.69
CA ALA A 33 -0.83 -3.53 -14.89
C ALA A 33 0.11 -4.25 -13.92
N HIS A 34 1.33 -3.73 -13.81
CA HIS A 34 2.42 -4.34 -13.04
C HIS A 34 2.70 -3.56 -11.76
N LEU A 35 2.91 -4.28 -10.66
CA LEU A 35 3.28 -3.69 -9.37
C LEU A 35 4.63 -2.97 -9.50
N LEU A 36 4.68 -1.74 -9.01
CA LEU A 36 5.89 -0.91 -8.98
C LEU A 36 6.43 -0.73 -7.57
N THR A 37 5.55 -0.69 -6.57
CA THR A 37 5.96 -0.50 -5.17
C THR A 37 6.49 -1.83 -4.62
N PRO A 38 7.74 -1.87 -4.13
CA PRO A 38 8.23 -3.04 -3.40
C PRO A 38 7.55 -3.14 -2.03
N ALA A 39 7.65 -4.31 -1.39
CA ALA A 39 7.39 -4.42 0.04
C ALA A 39 8.29 -3.46 0.84
N ARG A 40 7.95 -3.22 2.11
CA ARG A 40 8.81 -2.44 3.02
C ARG A 40 10.17 -3.11 3.21
N ASP A 41 11.08 -2.42 3.90
CA ASP A 41 12.47 -2.87 4.11
C ASP A 41 12.57 -4.23 4.83
N ASP A 42 11.54 -4.61 5.60
CA ASP A 42 11.40 -5.92 6.26
C ASP A 42 10.81 -7.02 5.35
N GLY A 43 10.50 -6.70 4.10
CA GLY A 43 9.89 -7.60 3.12
C GLY A 43 8.41 -7.89 3.37
N ALA A 44 7.73 -7.13 4.23
CA ALA A 44 6.31 -7.29 4.53
C ALA A 44 5.45 -6.15 3.96
N TRP A 45 4.15 -6.45 3.90
CA TRP A 45 3.09 -5.49 3.62
C TRP A 45 2.22 -5.36 4.86
N TYR A 46 1.71 -4.15 5.06
CA TYR A 46 0.86 -3.82 6.19
C TYR A 46 -0.43 -3.16 5.72
N VAL A 47 -1.49 -3.33 6.51
CA VAL A 47 -2.77 -2.66 6.29
C VAL A 47 -2.54 -1.15 6.21
N GLY A 48 -3.11 -0.52 5.19
CA GLY A 48 -2.91 0.90 4.90
C GLY A 48 -1.71 1.21 4.00
N ASP A 49 -0.81 0.26 3.73
CA ASP A 49 0.23 0.45 2.72
C ASP A 49 -0.39 0.67 1.34
N ILE A 50 0.34 1.38 0.47
CA ILE A 50 -0.10 1.68 -0.90
C ILE A 50 0.68 0.82 -1.90
N SER A 51 -0.02 -0.06 -2.60
CA SER A 51 0.52 -0.80 -3.74
C SER A 51 0.23 -0.03 -5.04
N THR A 52 1.29 0.46 -5.69
CA THR A 52 1.17 1.24 -6.93
C THR A 52 1.41 0.34 -8.13
N TYR A 53 0.52 0.40 -9.12
CA TYR A 53 0.58 -0.35 -10.36
C TYR A 53 0.65 0.57 -11.57
N ARG A 54 1.24 0.08 -12.66
CA ARG A 54 1.23 0.76 -13.96
C ARG A 54 0.88 -0.18 -15.10
N CYS A 55 -0.07 0.23 -15.93
CA CYS A 55 -0.48 -0.52 -17.11
C CYS A 55 0.59 -0.49 -18.21
N SER A 56 0.85 -1.64 -18.84
CA SER A 56 1.74 -1.73 -20.01
C SER A 56 1.15 -1.03 -21.26
N ASP A 57 -0.17 -0.97 -21.35
CA ASP A 57 -0.86 -0.62 -22.60
C ASP A 57 -1.27 0.85 -22.62
N CYS A 58 -2.15 1.28 -21.70
CA CYS A 58 -2.60 2.67 -21.59
C CYS A 58 -1.63 3.57 -20.82
N ARG A 59 -0.72 2.97 -20.03
CA ARG A 59 0.25 3.67 -19.16
C ARG A 59 -0.36 4.43 -17.98
N ASP A 60 -1.64 4.21 -17.69
CA ASP A 60 -2.30 4.70 -16.48
C ASP A 60 -1.76 4.01 -15.23
N ARG A 61 -1.97 4.66 -14.09
CA ARG A 61 -1.48 4.28 -12.77
C ARG A 61 -2.64 4.05 -11.83
N TRP A 62 -2.51 3.02 -11.00
CA TRP A 62 -3.47 2.71 -9.93
C TRP A 62 -2.75 2.60 -8.59
N ASP A 63 -3.36 3.15 -7.54
CA ASP A 63 -2.90 3.03 -6.17
C ASP A 63 -3.98 2.28 -5.39
N LEU A 64 -3.63 1.11 -4.84
CA LEU A 64 -4.53 0.31 -4.02
C LEU A 64 -4.04 0.31 -2.57
N VAL A 65 -4.97 0.46 -1.64
CA VAL A 65 -4.70 0.38 -0.20
C VAL A 65 -4.74 -1.09 0.21
N MET A 66 -3.75 -1.53 0.96
CA MET A 66 -3.70 -2.89 1.51
C MET A 66 -4.66 -3.04 2.70
N GLU A 67 -5.35 -4.18 2.78
CA GLU A 67 -6.31 -4.54 3.83
C GLU A 67 -5.84 -5.74 4.66
#